data_AF-G9K5B8-F1
#
_entry.id   AF-G9K5B8-F1
#
_cell.length_a   1.000
_cell.length_b   1.000
_cell.length_c   1.000
_cell.angle_alpha   90.00
_cell.angle_beta   90.00
_cell.angle_gamma   90.00
#
_symmetry.space_group_name_H-M   'P 1'
#
loop_
_entity.id
_entity.type
_entity.pdbx_description
1 polymer ?
#
loop_
_entity_poly.entity_id
_entity_poly.type
_entity_poly.pdbx_seq_one_letter_code
_entity_poly.pdbx_strand_id
1 'polypeptide(L)'
;VGWQRQPQDSYLYRHNYCSKDKIPIRKYADGTIDIEEVTENPKTEVCGGEKGPCCACPKTEAEKQAEKEEAEYRKVFENFLHNSIFVPRPERKRRDVTQVTNTTMSSRGRNTTVVDTYNITDPEELETEYPFFESRVDNKERTVISNLRPFTLYRIDIHSCNHEAEKLGCSASNFVFARTMPAEGADDIPGPVTWESRPENSIFLKWPEPENPNGLILMYEIKYGSQVEDQRECVSRQEYRKYGGAKLNRLNPGNYTARIQATSLSGNGSWTDPVFFYVPAKITYENFIHLIIALPVAVLLIVGGLVIMLYVFHRKRNNSRLGNGVLYASVNPEYFSAADVYVPDEWEVAREKITMSRELGQGSFGMVYEGVAKGVVKDEPETRVAIKTVNEAASMRERIEFLNEASVMKEFNCHHVVRLLGVVSQGQPTLVIMELMTRGDLKSYLRSLRPEIENNPVASPSTS
;
A
#
# COMPACT_ATOMS: atom_id res chain seq x y z
N VAL A 1 -38.34 39.19 -10.30
CA VAL A 1 -37.92 37.95 -9.61
C VAL A 1 -36.63 37.49 -10.24
N GLY A 2 -35.59 37.36 -9.45
CA GLY A 2 -34.31 36.81 -9.87
C GLY A 2 -34.06 35.44 -9.25
N TRP A 3 -33.29 34.58 -9.91
CA TRP A 3 -32.88 33.30 -9.33
C TRP A 3 -31.50 32.89 -9.78
N GLN A 4 -30.79 32.21 -8.89
CA GLN A 4 -29.43 31.75 -9.10
C GLN A 4 -29.26 30.34 -8.53
N ARG A 5 -28.70 29.44 -9.33
CA ARG A 5 -28.30 28.12 -8.84
C ARG A 5 -27.25 28.30 -7.74
N GLN A 6 -27.33 27.50 -6.69
CA GLN A 6 -26.32 27.45 -5.65
C GLN A 6 -25.37 26.25 -5.87
N PRO A 7 -24.08 26.39 -5.57
CA PRO A 7 -23.16 25.26 -5.56
C PRO A 7 -23.58 24.24 -4.50
N GLN A 8 -23.22 22.97 -4.73
CA GLN A 8 -23.35 21.95 -3.70
C GLN A 8 -22.16 22.06 -2.76
N ASP A 9 -22.34 21.63 -1.52
CA ASP A 9 -21.28 21.72 -0.51
C ASP A 9 -20.03 20.95 -0.94
N SER A 10 -18.86 21.59 -0.79
CA SER A 10 -17.58 21.07 -1.27
C SER A 10 -17.20 19.71 -0.65
N TYR A 11 -17.65 19.44 0.57
CA TYR A 11 -17.39 18.17 1.27
C TYR A 11 -18.03 16.96 0.54
N LEU A 12 -19.16 17.16 -0.16
CA LEU A 12 -19.85 16.10 -0.91
C LEU A 12 -18.99 15.56 -2.06
N TYR A 13 -18.08 16.37 -2.58
CA TYR A 13 -17.18 15.98 -3.67
C TYR A 13 -15.94 15.24 -3.16
N ARG A 14 -15.55 15.45 -1.90
CA ARG A 14 -14.32 14.92 -1.30
C ARG A 14 -14.54 13.61 -0.55
N HIS A 15 -15.76 13.36 -0.06
CA HIS A 15 -16.06 12.19 0.75
C HIS A 15 -16.24 10.91 -0.09
N ASN A 16 -15.74 9.78 0.41
CA ASN A 16 -15.88 8.48 -0.24
C ASN A 16 -17.09 7.73 0.34
N TYR A 17 -18.22 7.79 -0.37
CA TYR A 17 -19.49 7.19 0.07
C TYR A 17 -19.55 5.66 0.05
N CYS A 18 -18.47 4.99 -0.38
CA CYS A 18 -18.34 3.53 -0.26
C CYS A 18 -17.90 3.08 1.14
N SER A 19 -17.40 3.98 2.01
CA SER A 19 -17.29 3.67 3.45
C SER A 19 -18.70 3.56 4.06
N LYS A 20 -18.86 2.81 5.16
CA LYS A 20 -20.16 2.48 5.78
C LYS A 20 -20.88 3.69 6.43
N ASP A 21 -20.69 4.88 5.90
CA ASP A 21 -21.27 6.13 6.37
C ASP A 21 -22.64 6.36 5.73
N LYS A 22 -23.51 7.07 6.45
CA LYS A 22 -24.86 7.38 5.95
C LYS A 22 -24.78 8.45 4.87
N ILE A 23 -25.49 8.22 3.77
CA ILE A 23 -25.71 9.22 2.72
C ILE A 23 -26.47 10.41 3.31
N PRO A 24 -26.04 11.66 3.07
CA PRO A 24 -26.73 12.85 3.56
C PRO A 24 -28.12 12.97 2.91
N ILE A 25 -29.16 13.05 3.73
CA ILE A 25 -30.54 13.21 3.28
C ILE A 25 -30.78 14.70 3.00
N ARG A 26 -31.28 15.02 1.80
CA ARG A 26 -31.72 16.38 1.44
C ARG A 26 -33.20 16.34 1.10
N LYS A 27 -33.96 17.36 1.52
CA LYS A 27 -35.38 17.51 1.17
C LYS A 27 -35.54 18.50 0.01
N TYR A 28 -36.54 18.27 -0.84
CA TYR A 28 -36.98 19.22 -1.85
C TYR A 28 -38.03 20.17 -1.24
N ALA A 29 -38.26 21.32 -1.87
CA ALA A 29 -39.28 22.24 -1.41
C ALA A 29 -40.68 21.66 -1.65
N ASP A 30 -41.43 21.40 -0.58
CA ASP A 30 -42.79 20.85 -0.60
C ASP A 30 -43.90 21.93 -0.54
N GLY A 31 -43.49 23.20 -0.50
CA GLY A 31 -44.40 24.35 -0.44
C GLY A 31 -44.65 24.89 0.97
N THR A 32 -44.12 24.25 2.01
CA THR A 32 -43.99 24.86 3.34
C THR A 32 -42.67 25.62 3.43
N ILE A 33 -42.72 26.87 3.91
CA ILE A 33 -41.52 27.68 4.12
C ILE A 33 -40.90 27.19 5.43
N ASP A 34 -39.98 26.25 5.36
CA ASP A 34 -39.18 25.82 6.51
C ASP A 34 -38.22 26.96 6.89
N ILE A 35 -38.60 27.74 7.90
CA ILE A 35 -37.70 28.71 8.58
C ILE A 35 -36.76 27.97 9.57
N GLU A 36 -36.86 26.64 9.68
CA GLU A 36 -36.29 25.85 10.79
C GLU A 36 -34.92 25.20 10.53
N GLU A 37 -34.12 25.61 9.55
CA GLU A 37 -32.78 24.99 9.37
C GLU A 37 -31.69 25.56 10.31
N VAL A 38 -32.07 26.28 11.38
CA VAL A 38 -31.16 26.66 12.49
C VAL A 38 -31.84 26.52 13.84
N THR A 39 -32.28 25.32 14.21
CA THR A 39 -32.29 24.83 15.60
C THR A 39 -32.62 23.35 15.60
N GLU A 40 -31.61 22.49 15.67
CA GLU A 40 -31.83 21.20 16.32
C GLU A 40 -32.12 21.48 17.80
N ASN A 41 -33.31 21.11 18.27
CA ASN A 41 -33.56 20.81 19.68
C ASN A 41 -34.74 19.84 19.85
N PRO A 42 -34.78 19.06 20.95
CA PRO A 42 -35.17 17.66 20.92
C PRO A 42 -36.65 17.42 21.24
N LYS A 43 -37.18 16.33 20.64
CA LYS A 43 -38.33 15.52 21.09
C LYS A 43 -39.60 16.31 21.46
N THR A 44 -40.52 16.40 20.51
CA THR A 44 -41.94 16.65 20.79
C THR A 44 -42.54 15.45 21.54
N GLU A 45 -43.02 15.71 22.76
CA GLU A 45 -43.87 14.79 23.51
C GLU A 45 -45.21 14.59 22.80
N VAL A 46 -45.62 13.33 22.72
CA VAL A 46 -46.89 12.87 22.17
C VAL A 46 -48.01 13.18 23.16
N CYS A 47 -48.97 14.02 22.79
CA CYS A 47 -50.26 14.09 23.47
C CYS A 47 -51.18 12.97 22.95
N GLY A 48 -51.55 12.05 23.84
CA GLY A 48 -52.53 11.00 23.55
C GLY A 48 -53.98 11.44 23.79
N GLY A 49 -54.90 10.86 23.01
CA GLY A 49 -56.25 10.47 23.46
C GLY A 49 -57.39 11.50 23.37
N GLU A 50 -58.20 11.35 22.31
CA GLU A 50 -59.65 11.60 22.22
C GLU A 50 -60.27 12.84 22.91
N LYS A 51 -60.58 13.89 22.13
CA LYS A 51 -61.84 14.68 22.14
C LYS A 51 -61.76 15.94 21.24
N GLY A 52 -62.54 15.96 20.15
CA GLY A 52 -63.01 17.16 19.43
C GLY A 52 -61.96 18.11 18.81
N PRO A 53 -62.37 19.06 17.94
CA PRO A 53 -61.46 20.07 17.42
C PRO A 53 -61.08 21.05 18.54
N CYS A 54 -59.81 21.03 18.92
CA CYS A 54 -59.26 21.90 19.96
C CYS A 54 -59.35 23.38 19.54
N CYS A 55 -59.84 24.24 20.44
CA CYS A 55 -59.66 25.69 20.32
C CYS A 55 -58.18 26.03 20.58
N ALA A 56 -57.63 26.97 19.82
CA ALA A 56 -56.29 27.50 20.09
C ALA A 56 -56.26 28.13 21.50
N CYS A 57 -55.32 27.71 22.34
CA CYS A 57 -55.10 28.30 23.65
C CYS A 57 -54.75 29.80 23.51
N PRO A 58 -55.26 30.67 24.39
CA PRO A 58 -54.85 32.07 24.39
C PRO A 58 -53.37 32.17 24.71
N LYS A 59 -52.61 32.84 23.82
CA LYS A 59 -51.17 33.06 24.00
C LYS A 59 -50.90 33.73 25.34
N THR A 60 -49.87 33.28 26.05
CA THR A 60 -49.45 33.86 27.32
C THR A 60 -48.95 35.29 27.12
N GLU A 61 -48.98 36.12 28.17
CA GLU A 61 -48.53 37.51 28.07
C GLU A 61 -47.04 37.61 27.68
N ALA A 62 -46.25 36.60 28.09
CA ALA A 62 -44.85 36.44 27.68
C ALA A 62 -44.70 36.13 26.19
N GLU A 63 -45.54 35.25 25.62
CA GLU A 63 -45.56 34.97 24.18
C GLU A 63 -45.98 36.20 23.37
N LYS A 64 -46.98 36.96 23.83
CA LYS A 64 -47.39 38.21 23.16
C LYS A 64 -46.29 39.27 23.20
N GLN A 65 -45.55 39.35 24.30
CA GLN A 65 -44.44 40.28 24.43
C GLN A 65 -43.26 39.88 23.55
N ALA A 66 -42.92 38.59 23.50
CA ALA A 66 -41.91 38.06 22.59
C ALA A 66 -42.29 38.33 21.11
N GLU A 67 -43.55 38.11 20.72
CA GLU A 67 -44.03 38.44 19.37
C GLU A 67 -43.95 39.94 19.06
N LYS A 68 -44.20 40.80 20.05
CA LYS A 68 -44.09 42.25 19.89
C LYS A 68 -42.63 42.69 19.72
N GLU A 69 -41.72 42.12 20.51
CA GLU A 69 -40.29 42.38 20.43
C GLU A 69 -39.69 41.85 19.11
N GLU A 70 -40.12 40.67 18.66
CA GLU A 70 -39.75 40.12 17.34
C GLU A 70 -40.28 41.00 16.18
N ALA A 71 -41.53 41.48 16.28
CA ALA A 71 -42.10 42.39 15.30
C ALA A 71 -41.38 43.75 15.27
N GLU A 72 -40.91 44.25 16.43
CA GLU A 72 -40.11 45.46 16.52
C GLU A 72 -38.72 45.25 15.90
N TYR A 73 -38.08 44.12 16.18
CA TYR A 73 -36.81 43.73 15.56
C TYR A 73 -36.93 43.61 14.04
N ARG A 74 -38.01 43.00 13.53
CA ARG A 74 -38.30 42.90 12.10
C ARG A 74 -38.47 44.28 11.44
N LYS A 75 -39.12 45.24 12.12
CA LYS A 75 -39.24 46.62 11.63
C LYS A 75 -37.88 47.30 11.51
N VAL A 76 -36.99 47.10 12.49
CA VAL A 76 -35.63 47.66 12.44
C VAL A 76 -34.86 47.11 11.24
N PHE A 77 -35.00 45.81 10.94
CA PHE A 77 -34.41 45.19 9.77
C PHE A 77 -35.02 45.72 8.44
N GLU A 78 -36.34 45.84 8.35
CA GLU A 78 -37.01 46.43 7.17
C GLU A 78 -36.56 47.89 6.93
N ASN A 79 -36.37 48.68 7.99
CA ASN A 79 -35.83 50.03 7.90
C ASN A 79 -34.40 50.08 7.36
N PHE A 80 -33.56 49.09 7.67
CA PHE A 80 -32.20 49.01 7.12
C PHE A 80 -32.20 48.77 5.61
N LEU A 81 -33.14 47.96 5.10
CA LEU A 81 -33.26 47.65 3.67
C LEU A 81 -33.65 48.88 2.83
N HIS A 82 -34.33 49.87 3.40
CA HIS A 82 -34.64 51.13 2.71
C HIS A 82 -33.41 51.93 2.27
N ASN A 83 -32.23 51.68 2.86
CA ASN A 83 -30.97 52.32 2.48
C ASN A 83 -30.21 51.59 1.35
N SER A 84 -30.68 50.42 0.92
CA SER A 84 -30.03 49.56 -0.08
C SER A 84 -30.93 49.40 -1.32
N ILE A 85 -30.74 50.25 -2.32
CA ILE A 85 -31.60 50.29 -3.52
C ILE A 85 -31.01 49.42 -4.62
N PHE A 86 -31.83 48.56 -5.25
CA PHE A 86 -31.43 47.76 -6.40
C PHE A 86 -31.94 48.39 -7.70
N VAL A 87 -31.04 48.65 -8.66
CA VAL A 87 -31.39 49.20 -9.98
C VAL A 87 -31.36 48.05 -11.01
N PRO A 88 -32.52 47.64 -11.57
CA PRO A 88 -32.55 46.66 -12.66
C PRO A 88 -31.74 47.16 -13.84
N ARG A 89 -30.84 46.35 -14.38
CA ARG A 89 -29.97 46.78 -15.49
C ARG A 89 -30.80 46.97 -16.77
N PRO A 90 -30.76 48.14 -17.44
CA PRO A 90 -31.22 48.24 -18.82
C PRO A 90 -30.23 47.50 -19.74
N GLU A 91 -30.74 46.75 -20.72
CA GLU A 91 -29.92 45.98 -21.66
C GLU A 91 -28.82 46.85 -22.31
N ARG A 92 -27.59 46.70 -21.82
CA ARG A 92 -26.39 47.18 -22.52
C ARG A 92 -25.48 46.00 -22.76
N LYS A 93 -25.21 45.70 -24.04
CA LYS A 93 -24.10 44.85 -24.46
C LYS A 93 -22.84 45.29 -23.72
N ARG A 94 -22.28 44.38 -22.94
CA ARG A 94 -21.07 44.56 -22.15
C ARG A 94 -19.92 44.97 -23.07
N ARG A 95 -19.45 46.21 -22.95
CA ARG A 95 -18.04 46.53 -23.23
C ARG A 95 -17.28 46.13 -21.98
N ASP A 96 -16.34 45.20 -22.12
CA ASP A 96 -15.39 44.91 -21.07
C ASP A 96 -14.52 46.15 -20.84
N VAL A 97 -14.54 46.63 -19.59
CA VAL A 97 -13.65 47.67 -19.09
C VAL A 97 -12.81 47.03 -17.99
N THR A 98 -11.71 46.40 -18.39
CA THR A 98 -10.52 46.24 -17.55
C THR A 98 -9.46 47.15 -18.13
N GLN A 99 -9.54 48.45 -17.81
CA GLN A 99 -8.47 49.40 -18.07
C GLN A 99 -7.56 49.45 -16.84
N VAL A 100 -6.48 48.68 -16.87
CA VAL A 100 -5.31 48.92 -16.02
C VAL A 100 -4.49 50.01 -16.70
N THR A 101 -4.46 51.21 -16.12
CA THR A 101 -3.48 52.23 -16.46
C THR A 101 -2.23 52.00 -15.62
N ASN A 102 -1.12 51.66 -16.25
CA ASN A 102 0.13 52.37 -16.02
C ASN A 102 1.04 52.26 -17.25
N THR A 103 1.46 53.43 -17.68
CA THR A 103 2.24 53.80 -18.85
C THR A 103 3.70 53.36 -18.71
N THR A 104 4.28 52.81 -19.78
CA THR A 104 5.45 53.41 -20.48
C THR A 104 5.80 52.60 -21.73
N MET A 105 6.10 53.31 -22.81
CA MET A 105 6.37 52.78 -24.15
C MET A 105 7.78 52.20 -24.26
N SER A 106 7.97 51.09 -24.98
CA SER A 106 9.03 50.95 -25.99
C SER A 106 8.97 49.60 -26.73
N SER A 107 8.68 49.69 -28.03
CA SER A 107 9.38 49.05 -29.17
C SER A 107 10.18 47.74 -28.99
N ARG A 108 9.88 46.80 -29.92
CA ARG A 108 10.72 45.75 -30.55
C ARG A 108 10.98 44.43 -29.80
N GLY A 109 10.65 43.34 -30.50
CA GLY A 109 11.59 42.22 -30.67
C GLY A 109 11.11 40.83 -30.21
N ARG A 110 10.74 39.99 -31.19
CA ARG A 110 11.09 38.55 -31.35
C ARG A 110 11.79 37.86 -30.15
N ASN A 111 11.21 36.77 -29.65
CA ASN A 111 11.71 35.38 -29.75
C ASN A 111 11.23 34.49 -28.60
N THR A 112 10.91 33.27 -29.00
CA THR A 112 10.71 32.05 -28.21
C THR A 112 11.90 31.78 -27.29
N THR A 113 11.65 31.46 -26.01
CA THR A 113 12.51 30.57 -25.21
C THR A 113 11.68 29.76 -24.21
N VAL A 114 12.06 28.50 -24.12
CA VAL A 114 11.54 27.39 -23.32
C VAL A 114 12.07 27.49 -21.88
N VAL A 115 11.52 26.64 -21.01
CA VAL A 115 11.94 26.20 -19.66
C VAL A 115 11.68 27.26 -18.55
N ASP A 116 11.00 26.99 -17.42
CA ASP A 116 11.16 25.86 -16.50
C ASP A 116 9.88 25.43 -15.76
N THR A 117 9.86 24.13 -15.49
CA THR A 117 8.92 23.41 -14.63
C THR A 117 9.36 23.61 -13.17
N TYR A 118 8.45 23.79 -12.21
CA TYR A 118 8.37 23.04 -10.95
C TYR A 118 7.28 23.59 -10.02
N ASN A 119 6.49 22.64 -9.49
CA ASN A 119 5.68 22.65 -8.26
C ASN A 119 4.25 23.24 -8.27
N ILE A 120 3.33 22.35 -8.66
CA ILE A 120 2.22 21.81 -7.84
C ILE A 120 1.87 22.65 -6.59
N THR A 121 0.76 23.35 -6.69
CA THR A 121 -0.26 23.45 -5.64
C THR A 121 -1.60 23.17 -6.31
N ASP A 122 -2.43 22.38 -5.63
CA ASP A 122 -3.81 21.99 -5.94
C ASP A 122 -4.56 23.00 -6.83
N PRO A 123 -5.27 22.58 -7.89
CA PRO A 123 -6.30 23.42 -8.44
C PRO A 123 -7.42 23.48 -7.40
N GLU A 124 -7.36 24.48 -6.51
CA GLU A 124 -8.54 24.96 -5.79
C GLU A 124 -9.65 25.14 -6.82
N GLU A 125 -10.63 24.24 -6.75
CA GLU A 125 -11.80 24.24 -7.61
C GLU A 125 -12.41 25.64 -7.58
N LEU A 126 -12.36 26.33 -8.72
CA LEU A 126 -13.08 27.57 -8.97
C LEU A 126 -14.45 27.49 -8.29
N GLU A 127 -14.72 28.37 -7.32
CA GLU A 127 -16.10 28.63 -6.88
C GLU A 127 -16.91 28.89 -8.15
N THR A 128 -17.73 27.91 -8.53
CA THR A 128 -18.41 27.96 -9.82
C THR A 128 -19.52 29.00 -9.68
N GLU A 129 -19.22 30.23 -10.08
CA GLU A 129 -20.21 31.30 -10.10
C GLU A 129 -21.28 30.97 -11.14
N TYR A 130 -22.52 30.82 -10.69
CA TYR A 130 -23.64 30.57 -11.57
C TYR A 130 -24.29 31.87 -12.05
N PRO A 131 -24.76 31.91 -13.31
CA PRO A 131 -25.42 33.09 -13.83
C PRO A 131 -26.71 33.38 -13.04
N PHE A 132 -26.95 34.67 -12.81
CA PHE A 132 -28.18 35.17 -12.23
C PHE A 132 -29.19 35.43 -13.35
N PHE A 133 -30.37 34.81 -13.25
CA PHE A 133 -31.46 35.01 -14.21
C PHE A 133 -32.53 35.91 -13.59
N GLU A 134 -33.20 36.71 -14.41
CA GLU A 134 -34.22 37.65 -13.96
C GLU A 134 -35.45 37.61 -14.86
N SER A 135 -36.64 37.69 -14.27
CA SER A 135 -37.92 37.86 -14.97
C SER A 135 -38.79 38.89 -14.27
N ARG A 136 -39.52 39.68 -15.06
CA ARG A 136 -40.55 40.60 -14.57
C ARG A 136 -41.89 39.87 -14.48
N VAL A 137 -42.64 40.16 -13.42
CA VAL A 137 -43.94 39.55 -13.16
C VAL A 137 -44.93 40.70 -12.97
N ASP A 138 -45.84 40.84 -13.93
CA ASP A 138 -46.83 41.91 -13.93
C ASP A 138 -48.20 41.36 -13.48
N ASN A 139 -48.94 42.15 -12.70
CA ASN A 139 -50.34 41.93 -12.31
C ASN A 139 -50.65 40.68 -11.45
N LYS A 140 -49.66 39.92 -10.98
CA LYS A 140 -49.85 38.74 -10.11
C LYS A 140 -48.76 38.64 -9.06
N GLU A 141 -49.08 38.22 -7.84
CA GLU A 141 -48.07 37.90 -6.80
C GLU A 141 -47.51 36.47 -6.91
N ARG A 142 -47.73 35.78 -8.04
CA ARG A 142 -47.28 34.40 -8.27
C ARG A 142 -46.67 34.24 -9.66
N THR A 143 -45.56 33.51 -9.73
CA THR A 143 -44.86 33.18 -10.96
C THR A 143 -44.31 31.76 -10.92
N VAL A 144 -44.06 31.18 -12.08
CA VAL A 144 -43.46 29.84 -12.23
C VAL A 144 -42.15 29.99 -12.99
N ILE A 145 -41.08 29.51 -12.38
CA ILE A 145 -39.74 29.49 -12.99
C ILE A 145 -39.57 28.14 -13.69
N SER A 146 -39.20 28.16 -14.97
CA SER A 146 -38.99 26.97 -15.80
C SER A 146 -37.51 26.76 -16.15
N ASN A 147 -37.20 25.63 -16.79
CA ASN A 147 -35.84 25.27 -17.25
C ASN A 147 -34.80 25.19 -16.13
N LEU A 148 -35.19 24.67 -14.97
CA LEU A 148 -34.33 24.45 -13.82
C LEU A 148 -33.77 23.02 -13.84
N ARG A 149 -32.58 22.82 -13.24
CA ARG A 149 -32.04 21.48 -13.04
C ARG A 149 -32.81 20.73 -11.95
N PRO A 150 -32.97 19.41 -12.05
CA PRO A 150 -33.67 18.63 -11.05
C PRO A 150 -32.85 18.51 -9.75
N PHE A 151 -33.53 18.44 -8.61
CA PHE A 151 -32.94 18.32 -7.28
C PHE A 151 -31.79 19.29 -6.94
N THR A 152 -31.83 20.50 -7.47
CA THR A 152 -30.81 21.54 -7.26
C THR A 152 -31.33 22.69 -6.42
N LEU A 153 -30.45 23.23 -5.57
CA LEU A 153 -30.76 24.36 -4.70
C LEU A 153 -30.66 25.66 -5.50
N TYR A 154 -31.71 26.48 -5.43
CA TYR A 154 -31.76 27.81 -6.00
C TYR A 154 -31.98 28.85 -4.91
N ARG A 155 -31.28 29.97 -5.02
CA ARG A 155 -31.60 31.21 -4.33
C ARG A 155 -32.54 32.00 -5.22
N ILE A 156 -33.68 32.41 -4.70
CA ILE A 156 -34.71 33.17 -5.42
C ILE A 156 -34.84 34.52 -4.75
N ASP A 157 -34.55 35.60 -5.47
CA ASP A 157 -34.61 36.98 -5.02
C ASP A 157 -35.88 37.65 -5.57
N ILE A 158 -36.71 38.19 -4.68
CA ILE A 158 -37.96 38.88 -5.02
C ILE A 158 -37.80 40.36 -4.69
N HIS A 159 -38.01 41.20 -5.70
CA HIS A 159 -38.03 42.66 -5.58
C HIS A 159 -39.45 43.16 -5.89
N SER A 160 -39.88 44.21 -5.19
CA SER A 160 -41.07 44.97 -5.53
C SER A 160 -40.65 46.31 -6.17
N CYS A 161 -41.24 46.59 -7.33
CA CYS A 161 -40.97 47.82 -8.09
C CYS A 161 -42.29 48.59 -8.21
N ASN A 162 -42.26 49.89 -7.92
CA ASN A 162 -43.38 50.78 -8.19
C ASN A 162 -43.22 51.46 -9.57
N HIS A 163 -44.16 52.31 -9.95
CA HIS A 163 -44.12 53.04 -11.23
C HIS A 163 -42.94 54.03 -11.34
N GLU A 164 -42.33 54.44 -10.22
CA GLU A 164 -41.16 55.32 -10.20
C GLU A 164 -39.82 54.57 -10.20
N ALA A 165 -39.87 53.23 -10.25
CA ALA A 165 -38.68 52.37 -10.14
C ALA A 165 -37.66 52.61 -11.26
N GLU A 166 -38.07 53.12 -12.42
CA GLU A 166 -37.14 53.47 -13.51
C GLU A 166 -36.19 54.62 -13.15
N LYS A 167 -36.60 55.50 -12.21
CA LYS A 167 -35.82 56.67 -11.77
C LYS A 167 -35.20 56.47 -10.39
N LEU A 168 -35.93 55.84 -9.48
CA LEU A 168 -35.54 55.66 -8.09
C LEU A 168 -34.92 54.29 -7.79
N GLY A 169 -35.05 53.30 -8.69
CA GLY A 169 -34.69 51.90 -8.42
C GLY A 169 -35.82 51.12 -7.74
N CYS A 170 -35.71 49.79 -7.75
CA CYS A 170 -36.64 48.90 -7.06
C CYS A 170 -36.27 48.71 -5.59
N SER A 171 -37.16 48.08 -4.82
CA SER A 171 -36.88 47.70 -3.44
C SER A 171 -35.67 46.77 -3.32
N ALA A 172 -35.11 46.68 -2.12
CA ALA A 172 -34.20 45.60 -1.75
C ALA A 172 -34.84 44.21 -2.03
N SER A 173 -34.02 43.19 -2.30
CA SER A 173 -34.52 41.83 -2.46
C SER A 173 -34.86 41.21 -1.12
N ASN A 174 -35.96 40.49 -1.08
CA ASN A 174 -36.16 39.42 -0.12
C ASN A 174 -35.85 38.09 -0.82
N PHE A 175 -35.01 37.25 -0.21
CA PHE A 175 -34.56 36.02 -0.84
C PHE A 175 -34.99 34.78 -0.07
N VAL A 176 -35.20 33.69 -0.81
CA VAL A 176 -35.54 32.38 -0.25
C VAL A 176 -34.72 31.30 -0.97
N PHE A 177 -34.36 30.25 -0.23
CA PHE A 177 -33.74 29.06 -0.82
C PHE A 177 -34.81 28.00 -1.07
N ALA A 178 -34.81 27.44 -2.27
CA ALA A 178 -35.72 26.36 -2.64
C ALA A 178 -34.99 25.31 -3.48
N ARG A 179 -35.19 24.04 -3.16
CA ARG A 179 -34.67 22.92 -3.95
C ARG A 179 -35.77 22.36 -4.86
N THR A 180 -35.44 22.19 -6.14
CA THR A 180 -36.36 21.58 -7.12
C THR A 180 -36.63 20.11 -6.80
N MET A 181 -37.75 19.59 -7.30
CA MET A 181 -38.09 18.16 -7.16
C MET A 181 -37.07 17.27 -7.91
N PRO A 182 -36.84 16.03 -7.46
CA PRO A 182 -36.07 15.05 -8.22
C PRO A 182 -36.80 14.68 -9.51
N ALA A 183 -36.06 14.54 -10.59
CA ALA A 183 -36.56 14.03 -11.87
C ALA A 183 -36.39 12.50 -11.92
N GLU A 184 -37.47 11.82 -12.31
CA GLU A 184 -37.47 10.38 -12.50
C GLU A 184 -36.52 9.98 -13.65
N GLY A 185 -35.70 8.96 -13.44
CA GLY A 185 -34.72 8.46 -14.42
C GLY A 185 -33.51 9.36 -14.67
N ALA A 186 -33.38 10.51 -13.99
CA ALA A 186 -32.24 11.41 -14.16
C ALA A 186 -30.92 10.84 -13.61
N ASP A 187 -31.01 9.87 -12.69
CA ASP A 187 -29.87 9.18 -12.09
C ASP A 187 -29.49 7.90 -12.82
N ASP A 188 -30.22 7.54 -13.88
CA ASP A 188 -29.99 6.30 -14.63
C ASP A 188 -28.81 6.48 -15.58
N ILE A 189 -28.05 5.40 -15.80
CA ILE A 189 -26.89 5.42 -16.70
C ILE A 189 -27.39 5.64 -18.14
N PRO A 190 -27.00 6.73 -18.83
CA PRO A 190 -27.62 7.17 -20.08
C PRO A 190 -27.19 6.36 -21.32
N GLY A 191 -26.45 5.26 -21.17
CA GLY A 191 -25.93 4.49 -22.28
C GLY A 191 -25.45 3.08 -21.90
N PRO A 192 -24.97 2.31 -22.89
CA PRO A 192 -24.62 0.91 -22.66
C PRO A 192 -23.37 0.76 -21.78
N VAL A 193 -23.41 -0.24 -20.90
CA VAL A 193 -22.24 -0.67 -20.14
C VAL A 193 -21.35 -1.53 -21.02
N THR A 194 -20.09 -1.13 -21.16
CA THR A 194 -19.07 -1.83 -21.95
C THR A 194 -18.02 -2.45 -21.04
N TRP A 195 -17.31 -3.45 -21.53
CA TRP A 195 -16.28 -4.14 -20.75
C TRP A 195 -15.02 -4.41 -21.58
N GLU A 196 -13.87 -4.35 -20.91
CA GLU A 196 -12.56 -4.67 -21.49
C GLU A 196 -11.85 -5.72 -20.65
N SER A 197 -11.26 -6.73 -21.30
CA SER A 197 -10.39 -7.69 -20.62
C SER A 197 -9.03 -7.05 -20.30
N ARG A 198 -8.59 -7.20 -19.06
CA ARG A 198 -7.29 -6.71 -18.57
C ARG A 198 -6.45 -7.89 -18.04
N PRO A 199 -5.12 -7.72 -17.89
CA PRO A 199 -4.25 -8.76 -17.35
C PRO A 199 -4.73 -9.27 -15.99
N GLU A 200 -4.31 -10.48 -15.59
CA GLU A 200 -4.61 -11.05 -14.26
C GLU A 200 -6.10 -11.38 -14.00
N ASN A 201 -6.83 -11.84 -15.01
CA ASN A 201 -8.27 -12.17 -14.88
C ASN A 201 -9.07 -10.98 -14.31
N SER A 202 -8.74 -9.78 -14.78
CA SER A 202 -9.45 -8.57 -14.40
C SER A 202 -10.28 -8.04 -15.57
N ILE A 203 -11.44 -7.48 -15.25
CA ILE A 203 -12.37 -6.90 -16.20
C ILE A 203 -12.56 -5.44 -15.85
N PHE A 204 -12.42 -4.56 -16.83
CA PHE A 204 -12.67 -3.14 -16.66
C PHE A 204 -14.04 -2.81 -17.24
N LEU A 205 -14.98 -2.42 -16.39
CA LEU A 205 -16.32 -1.98 -16.77
C LEU A 205 -16.31 -0.47 -17.01
N LYS A 206 -16.91 -0.03 -18.10
CA LYS A 206 -16.99 1.37 -18.51
C LYS A 206 -18.43 1.73 -18.88
N TRP A 207 -18.93 2.81 -18.29
CA TRP A 207 -20.27 3.33 -18.49
C TRP A 207 -20.24 4.86 -18.50
N PRO A 208 -21.19 5.55 -19.16
CA PRO A 208 -21.29 7.01 -19.13
C PRO A 208 -21.91 7.52 -17.81
N GLU A 209 -21.47 8.68 -17.33
CA GLU A 209 -22.07 9.37 -16.18
C GLU A 209 -23.31 10.16 -16.61
N PRO A 210 -24.41 10.14 -15.83
CA PRO A 210 -25.58 10.97 -16.11
C PRO A 210 -25.22 12.47 -16.18
N GLU A 211 -25.63 13.17 -17.24
CA GLU A 211 -25.27 14.59 -17.44
C GLU A 211 -25.97 15.54 -16.45
N ASN A 212 -27.20 15.21 -16.08
CA ASN A 212 -28.06 16.02 -15.21
C ASN A 212 -28.67 15.15 -14.09
N PRO A 213 -27.85 14.63 -13.16
CA PRO A 213 -28.34 13.81 -12.07
C PRO A 213 -29.19 14.64 -11.11
N ASN A 214 -29.96 13.97 -10.25
CA ASN A 214 -30.66 14.58 -9.14
C ASN A 214 -29.66 15.05 -8.08
N GLY A 215 -29.13 16.25 -8.31
CA GLY A 215 -28.08 16.85 -7.50
C GLY A 215 -26.70 16.36 -7.93
N LEU A 216 -26.19 15.32 -7.26
CA LEU A 216 -24.83 14.82 -7.44
C LEU A 216 -24.81 13.30 -7.31
N ILE A 217 -24.14 12.60 -8.23
CA ILE A 217 -23.84 11.17 -8.10
C ILE A 217 -22.74 10.98 -7.05
N LEU A 218 -23.03 10.19 -6.01
CA LEU A 218 -22.13 9.96 -4.89
C LEU A 218 -21.25 8.73 -5.10
N MET A 219 -21.84 7.66 -5.64
CA MET A 219 -21.19 6.38 -5.88
C MET A 219 -21.98 5.56 -6.90
N TYR A 220 -21.36 4.49 -7.40
CA TYR A 220 -22.00 3.46 -8.21
C TYR A 220 -21.90 2.12 -7.50
N GLU A 221 -22.97 1.35 -7.53
CA GLU A 221 -22.98 -0.04 -7.10
C GLU A 221 -22.97 -0.96 -8.32
N ILE A 222 -22.00 -1.87 -8.38
CA ILE A 222 -21.90 -2.90 -9.40
C ILE A 222 -22.32 -4.21 -8.76
N LYS A 223 -23.38 -4.81 -9.29
CA LYS A 223 -23.80 -6.16 -8.94
C LYS A 223 -23.34 -7.09 -10.04
N TYR A 224 -22.43 -8.02 -9.74
CA TYR A 224 -21.89 -8.94 -10.73
C TYR A 224 -21.77 -10.35 -10.19
N GLY A 225 -21.90 -11.35 -11.05
CA GLY A 225 -21.95 -12.73 -10.62
C GLY A 225 -21.95 -13.74 -11.76
N SER A 226 -21.47 -14.93 -11.46
CA SER A 226 -21.83 -16.15 -12.20
C SER A 226 -23.21 -16.59 -11.71
N GLN A 227 -23.94 -17.43 -12.46
CA GLN A 227 -25.39 -17.70 -12.28
C GLN A 227 -25.88 -18.13 -10.87
N VAL A 228 -24.99 -18.30 -9.88
CA VAL A 228 -25.27 -18.78 -8.53
C VAL A 228 -24.80 -17.82 -7.42
N GLU A 229 -23.88 -16.89 -7.69
CA GLU A 229 -23.28 -15.99 -6.68
C GLU A 229 -23.29 -14.53 -7.14
N ASP A 230 -24.09 -13.70 -6.46
CA ASP A 230 -24.13 -12.25 -6.65
C ASP A 230 -23.13 -11.56 -5.73
N GLN A 231 -22.05 -11.02 -6.29
CA GLN A 231 -21.11 -10.12 -5.62
C GLN A 231 -21.51 -8.66 -5.85
N ARG A 232 -21.11 -7.79 -4.93
CA ARG A 232 -21.32 -6.34 -5.03
C ARG A 232 -20.00 -5.61 -4.85
N GLU A 233 -19.73 -4.69 -5.77
CA GLU A 233 -18.60 -3.77 -5.69
C GLU A 233 -19.14 -2.34 -5.60
N CYS A 234 -18.57 -1.53 -4.71
CA CYS A 234 -18.90 -0.11 -4.60
C CYS A 234 -17.80 0.72 -5.25
N VAL A 235 -18.18 1.63 -6.14
CA VAL A 235 -17.27 2.51 -6.88
C VAL A 235 -17.55 3.94 -6.47
N SER A 236 -16.56 4.56 -5.84
CA SER A 236 -16.66 5.96 -5.42
C SER A 236 -16.67 6.91 -6.61
N ARG A 237 -17.28 8.09 -6.45
CA ARG A 237 -17.23 9.14 -7.49
C ARG A 237 -15.79 9.53 -7.85
N GLN A 238 -14.88 9.59 -6.86
CA GLN A 238 -13.49 9.96 -7.09
C GLN A 238 -12.78 8.93 -7.98
N GLU A 239 -13.04 7.65 -7.74
CA GLU A 239 -12.51 6.55 -8.57
C GLU A 239 -13.06 6.61 -9.99
N TYR A 240 -14.37 6.81 -10.14
CA TYR A 240 -15.00 6.95 -11.44
C TYR A 240 -14.43 8.14 -12.23
N ARG A 241 -14.22 9.32 -11.60
CA ARG A 241 -13.59 10.47 -12.28
C ARG A 241 -12.16 10.19 -12.74
N LYS A 242 -11.43 9.32 -12.03
CA LYS A 242 -10.04 8.99 -12.35
C LYS A 242 -9.91 8.02 -13.51
N TYR A 243 -10.80 7.02 -13.60
CA TYR A 243 -10.68 5.93 -14.58
C TYR A 243 -11.80 5.89 -15.62
N GLY A 244 -12.92 6.58 -15.39
CA GLY A 244 -14.12 6.54 -16.23
C GLY A 244 -14.89 5.22 -16.14
N GLY A 245 -14.74 4.49 -15.03
CA GLY A 245 -15.26 3.14 -14.85
C GLY A 245 -14.67 2.46 -13.62
N ALA A 246 -14.78 1.14 -13.55
CA ALA A 246 -14.23 0.35 -12.44
C ALA A 246 -13.59 -0.95 -12.89
N LYS A 247 -12.56 -1.37 -12.15
CA LYS A 247 -11.80 -2.59 -12.40
C LYS A 247 -12.21 -3.68 -11.43
N LEU A 248 -12.88 -4.72 -11.93
CA LEU A 248 -13.14 -5.95 -11.20
C LEU A 248 -11.87 -6.83 -11.22
N ASN A 249 -11.32 -7.15 -10.05
CA ASN A 249 -10.06 -7.89 -9.92
C ASN A 249 -10.30 -9.33 -9.43
N ARG A 250 -9.38 -10.24 -9.76
CA ARG A 250 -9.33 -11.62 -9.24
C ARG A 250 -10.62 -12.42 -9.50
N LEU A 251 -11.21 -12.27 -10.68
CA LEU A 251 -12.35 -13.08 -11.07
C LEU A 251 -11.91 -14.51 -11.40
N ASN A 252 -12.75 -15.48 -11.01
CA ASN A 252 -12.57 -16.86 -11.45
C ASN A 252 -12.91 -16.97 -12.94
N PRO A 253 -12.34 -17.94 -13.67
CA PRO A 253 -12.73 -18.20 -15.05
C PRO A 253 -14.20 -18.62 -15.15
N GLY A 254 -14.94 -18.06 -16.11
CA GLY A 254 -16.35 -18.36 -16.30
C GLY A 254 -17.14 -17.25 -16.99
N ASN A 255 -18.45 -17.47 -17.14
CA ASN A 255 -19.38 -16.49 -17.68
C ASN A 255 -19.98 -15.67 -16.53
N TYR A 256 -19.94 -14.36 -16.68
CA TYR A 256 -20.42 -13.41 -15.70
C TYR A 256 -21.46 -12.49 -16.30
N THR A 257 -22.34 -12.02 -15.43
CA THR A 257 -23.27 -10.92 -15.71
C THR A 257 -22.98 -9.79 -14.75
N ALA A 258 -23.10 -8.55 -15.20
CA ALA A 258 -23.02 -7.37 -14.34
C ALA A 258 -24.15 -6.38 -14.62
N ARG A 259 -24.59 -5.71 -13.57
CA ARG A 259 -25.51 -4.57 -13.61
C ARG A 259 -24.94 -3.46 -12.75
N ILE A 260 -25.25 -2.23 -13.10
CA ILE A 260 -24.75 -1.04 -12.41
C ILE A 260 -25.94 -0.21 -11.98
N GLN A 261 -25.86 0.39 -10.79
CA GLN A 261 -26.82 1.36 -10.27
C GLN A 261 -26.04 2.57 -9.79
N ALA A 262 -26.47 3.78 -10.15
CA ALA A 262 -25.91 5.01 -9.60
C ALA A 262 -26.72 5.43 -8.37
N THR A 263 -26.06 6.01 -7.38
CA THR A 263 -26.70 6.57 -6.19
C THR A 263 -26.44 8.07 -6.13
N SER A 264 -27.51 8.86 -6.22
CA SER A 264 -27.49 10.32 -6.18
C SER A 264 -27.82 10.85 -4.78
N LEU A 265 -27.87 12.18 -4.64
CA LEU A 265 -28.31 12.83 -3.39
C LEU A 265 -29.81 12.63 -3.11
N SER A 266 -30.64 12.36 -4.13
CA SER A 266 -32.06 12.05 -3.91
C SER A 266 -32.28 10.58 -3.58
N GLY A 267 -31.42 9.68 -4.04
CA GLY A 267 -31.50 8.25 -3.75
C GLY A 267 -30.87 7.38 -4.83
N ASN A 268 -31.26 6.10 -4.84
CA ASN A 268 -30.76 5.12 -5.80
C ASN A 268 -31.50 5.26 -7.14
N GLY A 269 -30.75 5.27 -8.25
CA GLY A 269 -31.30 5.18 -9.60
C GLY A 269 -31.72 3.77 -9.98
N SER A 270 -32.03 3.54 -11.24
CA SER A 270 -32.39 2.22 -11.77
C SER A 270 -31.18 1.33 -12.02
N TRP A 271 -31.37 0.01 -11.93
CA TRP A 271 -30.36 -0.95 -12.39
C TRP A 271 -30.30 -0.97 -13.91
N THR A 272 -29.09 -0.93 -14.48
CA THR A 272 -28.91 -1.11 -15.92
C THR A 272 -29.30 -2.51 -16.38
N ASP A 273 -29.51 -2.63 -17.69
CA ASP A 273 -29.57 -3.93 -18.35
C ASP A 273 -28.30 -4.77 -18.07
N PRO A 274 -28.44 -6.11 -17.92
CA PRO A 274 -27.30 -6.98 -17.64
C PRO A 274 -26.34 -7.02 -18.82
N VAL A 275 -25.07 -6.73 -18.56
CA VAL A 275 -23.97 -6.96 -19.51
C VAL A 275 -23.34 -8.33 -19.26
N PHE A 276 -23.05 -9.06 -20.34
CA PHE A 276 -22.45 -10.39 -20.29
C PHE A 276 -20.98 -10.32 -20.70
N PHE A 277 -20.11 -10.92 -19.90
CA PHE A 277 -18.68 -11.04 -20.19
C PHE A 277 -18.15 -12.40 -19.74
N TYR A 278 -17.04 -12.84 -20.32
CA TYR A 278 -16.41 -14.10 -19.98
C TYR A 278 -14.95 -13.88 -19.58
N VAL A 279 -14.53 -14.60 -18.53
CA VAL A 279 -13.14 -14.60 -18.05
C VAL A 279 -12.50 -15.91 -18.50
N PRO A 280 -11.49 -15.89 -19.39
CA PRO A 280 -10.88 -17.10 -19.90
C PRO A 280 -10.11 -17.84 -18.79
N ALA A 281 -10.14 -19.17 -18.83
CA ALA A 281 -9.30 -19.98 -17.96
C ALA A 281 -7.83 -19.78 -18.34
N LYS A 282 -7.00 -19.36 -17.38
CA LYS A 282 -5.56 -19.38 -17.56
C LYS A 282 -5.12 -20.84 -17.64
N ILE A 283 -4.63 -21.26 -18.79
CA ILE A 283 -3.88 -22.51 -18.91
C ILE A 283 -2.56 -22.26 -18.17
N THR A 284 -2.46 -22.74 -16.94
CA THR A 284 -1.22 -22.67 -16.15
C THR A 284 -0.17 -23.56 -16.81
N TYR A 285 0.79 -22.94 -17.50
CA TYR A 285 1.97 -23.63 -18.05
C TYR A 285 2.94 -24.14 -16.98
N GLU A 286 2.66 -23.94 -15.70
CA GLU A 286 3.44 -24.48 -14.57
C GLU A 286 3.75 -25.97 -14.77
N ASN A 287 2.73 -26.77 -15.12
CA ASN A 287 2.91 -28.21 -15.38
C ASN A 287 3.78 -28.50 -16.61
N PHE A 288 3.69 -27.66 -17.64
CA PHE A 288 4.50 -27.79 -18.87
C PHE A 288 5.96 -27.40 -18.62
N ILE A 289 6.21 -26.37 -17.82
CA ILE A 289 7.57 -25.92 -17.46
C ILE A 289 8.27 -27.00 -16.62
N HIS A 290 7.58 -27.59 -15.63
CA HIS A 290 8.13 -28.70 -14.86
C HIS A 290 8.45 -29.93 -15.73
N LEU A 291 7.61 -30.26 -16.71
CA LEU A 291 7.86 -31.34 -17.67
C LEU A 291 9.07 -31.06 -18.58
N ILE A 292 9.22 -29.82 -19.07
CA ILE A 292 10.34 -29.40 -19.93
C ILE A 292 11.67 -29.43 -19.18
N ILE A 293 11.69 -29.19 -17.86
CA ILE A 293 12.92 -29.26 -17.04
C ILE A 293 13.19 -30.70 -16.57
N ALA A 294 12.17 -31.45 -16.14
CA ALA A 294 12.34 -32.80 -15.59
C ALA A 294 12.79 -33.82 -16.64
N LEU A 295 12.28 -33.73 -17.88
CA LEU A 295 12.60 -34.66 -18.96
C LEU A 295 14.11 -34.67 -19.33
N PRO A 296 14.78 -33.52 -19.62
CA PRO A 296 16.22 -33.51 -19.92
C PRO A 296 17.09 -33.90 -18.73
N VAL A 297 16.70 -33.57 -17.49
CA VAL A 297 17.43 -33.99 -16.29
C VAL A 297 17.38 -35.51 -16.11
N ALA A 298 16.20 -36.13 -16.30
CA ALA A 298 16.07 -37.59 -16.24
C ALA A 298 16.90 -38.30 -17.33
N VAL A 299 16.92 -37.76 -18.55
CA VAL A 299 17.74 -38.29 -19.65
C VAL A 299 19.24 -38.21 -19.32
N LEU A 300 19.70 -37.08 -18.77
CA LEU A 300 21.09 -36.92 -18.35
C LEU A 300 21.51 -37.92 -17.27
N LEU A 301 20.64 -38.19 -16.29
CA LEU A 301 20.90 -39.19 -15.25
C LEU A 301 20.98 -40.61 -15.81
N ILE A 302 20.10 -40.98 -16.75
CA ILE A 302 20.12 -42.29 -17.39
C ILE A 302 21.39 -42.47 -18.23
N VAL A 303 21.74 -41.46 -19.04
CA VAL A 303 22.96 -41.50 -19.86
C VAL A 303 24.21 -41.56 -18.98
N GLY A 304 24.29 -40.74 -17.93
CA GLY A 304 25.39 -40.78 -16.95
C GLY A 304 25.51 -42.14 -16.27
N GLY A 305 24.40 -42.74 -15.85
CA GLY A 305 24.37 -44.07 -15.25
C GLY A 305 24.85 -45.17 -16.21
N LEU A 306 24.45 -45.11 -17.49
CA LEU A 306 24.90 -46.05 -18.52
C LEU A 306 26.42 -45.94 -18.79
N VAL A 307 26.96 -44.71 -18.82
CA VAL A 307 28.40 -44.48 -18.98
C VAL A 307 29.19 -45.06 -17.79
N ILE A 308 28.70 -44.85 -16.56
CA ILE A 308 29.32 -45.41 -15.35
C ILE A 308 29.27 -46.95 -15.37
N MET A 309 28.13 -47.55 -15.75
CA MET A 309 27.99 -49.00 -15.87
C MET A 309 28.94 -49.59 -16.92
N LEU A 310 29.06 -48.95 -18.08
CA LEU A 310 30.00 -49.37 -19.13
C LEU A 310 31.45 -49.25 -18.65
N TYR A 311 31.80 -48.17 -17.95
CA TYR A 311 33.13 -47.97 -17.37
C TYR A 311 33.48 -49.08 -16.36
N VAL A 312 32.56 -49.42 -15.44
CA VAL A 312 32.76 -50.50 -14.47
C VAL A 312 32.87 -51.86 -15.16
N PHE A 313 32.04 -52.12 -16.18
CA PHE A 313 32.09 -53.39 -16.92
C PHE A 313 33.39 -53.54 -17.71
N HIS A 314 33.87 -52.45 -18.33
CA HIS A 314 35.15 -52.44 -19.04
C HIS A 314 36.32 -52.62 -18.07
N ARG A 315 36.29 -51.94 -16.91
CA ARG A 315 37.30 -52.11 -15.85
C ARG A 315 37.31 -53.53 -15.28
N LYS A 316 36.14 -54.13 -15.06
CA LYS A 316 36.00 -55.50 -14.54
C LYS A 316 36.45 -56.55 -15.56
N ARG A 317 36.20 -56.33 -16.85
CA ARG A 317 36.64 -57.21 -17.95
C ARG A 317 38.14 -57.11 -18.22
N ASN A 318 38.74 -55.95 -18.00
CA ASN A 318 40.18 -55.74 -18.16
C ASN A 318 41.01 -56.37 -17.02
N ASN A 319 40.43 -56.57 -15.83
CA ASN A 319 41.10 -57.18 -14.68
C ASN A 319 41.21 -58.72 -14.73
N SER A 320 40.69 -59.40 -15.77
CA SER A 320 40.73 -60.86 -15.87
C SER A 320 41.86 -61.42 -16.76
N ARG A 321 42.76 -60.57 -17.26
CA ARG A 321 43.96 -60.99 -18.02
C ARG A 321 45.15 -60.11 -17.65
N LEU A 322 46.02 -60.61 -16.76
CA LEU A 322 47.50 -60.63 -16.88
C LEU A 322 48.16 -60.74 -15.49
N GLY A 323 49.01 -61.75 -15.34
CA GLY A 323 49.82 -61.99 -14.14
C GLY A 323 51.18 -61.30 -14.15
N ASN A 324 51.88 -61.45 -13.02
CA ASN A 324 53.31 -61.30 -12.76
C ASN A 324 54.02 -59.99 -13.19
N GLY A 325 54.40 -59.21 -12.16
CA GLY A 325 55.75 -58.66 -12.01
C GLY A 325 56.15 -57.52 -12.94
N VAL A 326 56.06 -56.28 -12.43
CA VAL A 326 57.18 -55.37 -12.12
C VAL A 326 56.54 -54.16 -11.42
N LEU A 327 56.94 -53.90 -10.18
CA LEU A 327 56.50 -52.72 -9.43
C LEU A 327 57.22 -51.49 -9.99
N TYR A 328 56.66 -50.85 -11.00
CA TYR A 328 56.95 -49.44 -11.21
C TYR A 328 56.21 -48.68 -10.11
N ALA A 329 56.94 -48.16 -9.12
CA ALA A 329 56.44 -47.10 -8.28
C ALA A 329 56.28 -45.84 -9.14
N SER A 330 55.30 -45.83 -10.05
CA SER A 330 54.78 -44.57 -10.58
C SER A 330 54.10 -43.91 -9.39
N VAL A 331 54.74 -42.85 -8.90
CA VAL A 331 54.17 -41.95 -7.89
C VAL A 331 52.76 -41.59 -8.37
N ASN A 332 51.75 -42.06 -7.63
CA ASN A 332 50.35 -41.86 -7.99
C ASN A 332 50.09 -40.34 -8.04
N PRO A 333 49.62 -39.77 -9.16
CA PRO A 333 49.38 -38.32 -9.26
C PRO A 333 48.21 -37.84 -8.37
N GLU A 334 47.50 -38.77 -7.71
CA GLU A 334 46.48 -38.46 -6.70
C GLU A 334 46.99 -38.52 -5.25
N TYR A 335 48.27 -38.81 -5.03
CA TYR A 335 48.92 -38.52 -3.74
C TYR A 335 49.38 -37.06 -3.73
N PHE A 336 48.43 -36.12 -3.77
CA PHE A 336 48.74 -34.79 -3.27
C PHE A 336 48.94 -34.97 -1.76
N SER A 337 50.18 -34.86 -1.29
CA SER A 337 50.42 -34.77 0.15
C SER A 337 49.73 -33.49 0.65
N ALA A 338 49.26 -33.45 1.89
CA ALA A 338 48.81 -32.16 2.47
C ALA A 338 49.93 -31.09 2.40
N ALA A 339 51.19 -31.53 2.28
CA ALA A 339 52.36 -30.71 2.01
C ALA A 339 52.41 -30.06 0.60
N ASP A 340 51.65 -30.55 -0.39
CA ASP A 340 51.58 -29.95 -1.74
C ASP A 340 50.47 -28.89 -1.86
N VAL A 341 49.51 -28.88 -0.92
CA VAL A 341 48.42 -27.89 -0.86
C VAL A 341 48.79 -26.69 0.02
N TYR A 342 49.75 -26.87 0.93
CA TYR A 342 50.24 -25.84 1.84
C TYR A 342 51.69 -25.49 1.50
N VAL A 343 51.93 -24.29 0.97
CA VAL A 343 53.28 -23.77 0.76
C VAL A 343 53.85 -23.35 2.12
N PRO A 344 54.96 -23.93 2.60
CA PRO A 344 55.58 -23.54 3.86
C PRO A 344 55.90 -22.04 3.85
N ASP A 345 55.37 -21.33 4.83
CA ASP A 345 55.58 -19.89 5.03
C ASP A 345 56.38 -19.64 6.32
N GLU A 346 56.49 -18.38 6.74
CA GLU A 346 57.26 -17.99 7.93
C GLU A 346 56.76 -18.63 9.25
N TRP A 347 55.58 -19.26 9.23
CA TRP A 347 54.96 -19.95 10.36
C TRP A 347 55.30 -21.45 10.42
N GLU A 348 56.03 -22.01 9.46
CA GLU A 348 56.43 -23.42 9.46
C GLU A 348 57.48 -23.70 10.54
N VAL A 349 57.20 -24.69 11.39
CA VAL A 349 58.11 -25.12 12.46
C VAL A 349 58.61 -26.54 12.16
N ALA A 350 59.94 -26.73 12.27
CA ALA A 350 60.54 -28.04 12.09
C ALA A 350 60.05 -29.03 13.18
N ARG A 351 59.63 -30.23 12.78
CA ARG A 351 59.01 -31.22 13.68
C ARG A 351 59.89 -31.60 14.86
N GLU A 352 61.21 -31.58 14.69
CA GLU A 352 62.19 -31.94 15.72
C GLU A 352 62.22 -30.94 16.88
N LYS A 353 61.67 -29.73 16.67
CA LYS A 353 61.55 -28.69 17.70
C LYS A 353 60.32 -28.87 18.58
N ILE A 354 59.47 -29.88 18.31
CA ILE A 354 58.19 -30.08 18.98
C ILE A 354 58.20 -31.39 19.77
N THR A 355 57.86 -31.32 21.06
CA THR A 355 57.67 -32.48 21.92
C THR A 355 56.27 -32.47 22.53
N MET A 356 55.44 -33.46 22.18
CA MET A 356 54.12 -33.66 22.78
C MET A 356 54.26 -34.34 24.15
N SER A 357 53.43 -33.94 25.10
CA SER A 357 53.42 -34.43 26.48
C SER A 357 52.11 -35.19 26.79
N ARG A 358 51.09 -34.53 27.35
CA ARG A 358 49.84 -35.17 27.77
C ARG A 358 48.65 -34.69 26.94
N GLU A 359 47.61 -35.48 26.86
CA GLU A 359 46.35 -35.10 26.21
C GLU A 359 45.60 -34.04 27.04
N LEU A 360 45.12 -32.99 26.37
CA LEU A 360 44.32 -31.91 26.96
C LEU A 360 42.84 -32.06 26.65
N GLY A 361 42.49 -32.53 25.46
CA GLY A 361 41.10 -32.76 25.06
C GLY A 361 40.91 -32.93 23.56
N GLN A 362 39.74 -33.40 23.16
CA GLN A 362 39.39 -33.66 21.77
C GLN A 362 38.71 -32.43 21.14
N GLY A 363 39.26 -31.97 20.02
CA GLY A 363 38.66 -30.94 19.15
C GLY A 363 37.87 -31.54 17.99
N SER A 364 37.33 -30.69 17.13
CA SER A 364 36.53 -31.09 15.95
C SER A 364 37.28 -31.95 14.94
N PHE A 365 38.59 -31.72 14.79
CA PHE A 365 39.43 -32.39 13.78
C PHE A 365 40.31 -33.51 14.36
N GLY A 366 40.39 -33.64 15.69
CA GLY A 366 41.29 -34.61 16.33
C GLY A 366 41.61 -34.25 17.78
N MET A 367 42.82 -34.58 18.22
CA MET A 367 43.23 -34.45 19.63
C MET A 367 44.10 -33.22 19.85
N VAL A 368 44.00 -32.62 21.03
CA VAL A 368 44.86 -31.52 21.48
C VAL A 368 45.76 -32.04 22.60
N TYR A 369 47.07 -31.89 22.41
CA TYR A 369 48.10 -32.25 23.36
C TYR A 369 48.72 -31.00 23.99
N GLU A 370 49.13 -31.09 25.24
CA GLU A 370 50.11 -30.18 25.81
C GLU A 370 51.50 -30.57 25.31
N GLY A 371 52.35 -29.62 24.99
CA GLY A 371 53.73 -29.89 24.62
C GLY A 371 54.66 -28.72 24.81
N VAL A 372 55.90 -28.90 24.36
CA VAL A 372 56.95 -27.89 24.37
C VAL A 372 57.42 -27.66 22.94
N ALA A 373 57.53 -26.39 22.55
CA ALA A 373 58.04 -25.97 21.26
C ALA A 373 59.31 -25.12 21.45
N LYS A 374 60.36 -25.43 20.69
CA LYS A 374 61.66 -24.75 20.81
C LYS A 374 61.82 -23.65 19.76
N GLY A 375 62.17 -22.44 20.19
CA GLY A 375 62.47 -21.32 19.31
C GLY A 375 61.30 -20.85 18.42
N VAL A 376 60.05 -20.96 18.93
CA VAL A 376 58.83 -20.45 18.28
C VAL A 376 58.47 -19.03 18.71
N VAL A 377 58.90 -18.60 19.90
CA VAL A 377 58.72 -17.24 20.41
C VAL A 377 60.09 -16.57 20.49
N LYS A 378 60.20 -15.32 20.01
CA LYS A 378 61.43 -14.53 20.15
C LYS A 378 61.73 -14.36 21.65
N ASP A 379 62.97 -14.61 22.04
CA ASP A 379 63.49 -14.52 23.43
C ASP A 379 63.15 -15.68 24.38
N GLU A 380 62.42 -16.72 23.92
CA GLU A 380 62.18 -17.94 24.70
C GLU A 380 62.78 -19.19 24.02
N PRO A 381 63.73 -19.90 24.65
CA PRO A 381 64.31 -21.11 24.07
C PRO A 381 63.30 -22.27 24.01
N GLU A 382 62.40 -22.35 24.99
CA GLU A 382 61.36 -23.37 25.10
C GLU A 382 60.06 -22.75 25.61
N THR A 383 58.97 -22.91 24.86
CA THR A 383 57.64 -22.39 25.21
C THR A 383 56.67 -23.55 25.37
N ARG A 384 55.82 -23.50 26.40
CA ARG A 384 54.71 -24.46 26.58
C ARG A 384 53.56 -24.11 25.65
N VAL A 385 53.09 -25.11 24.91
CA VAL A 385 52.15 -24.93 23.80
C VAL A 385 51.02 -25.95 23.84
N ALA A 386 49.89 -25.61 23.22
CA ALA A 386 48.85 -26.55 22.85
C ALA A 386 49.06 -26.99 21.40
N ILE A 387 49.10 -28.29 21.16
CA ILE A 387 49.38 -28.91 19.86
C ILE A 387 48.12 -29.64 19.42
N LYS A 388 47.44 -29.11 18.40
CA LYS A 388 46.28 -29.76 17.79
C LYS A 388 46.75 -30.67 16.66
N THR A 389 46.24 -31.89 16.62
CA THR A 389 46.55 -32.88 15.59
C THR A 389 45.27 -33.34 14.91
N VAL A 390 45.40 -33.82 13.68
CA VAL A 390 44.33 -34.47 12.93
C VAL A 390 44.43 -36.00 13.11
N ASN A 391 43.29 -36.70 13.09
CA ASN A 391 43.26 -38.16 13.17
C ASN A 391 44.04 -38.80 11.99
N GLU A 392 44.77 -39.90 12.25
CA GLU A 392 45.51 -40.64 11.21
C GLU A 392 44.60 -41.13 10.08
N ALA A 393 43.36 -41.53 10.43
CA ALA A 393 42.35 -41.98 9.46
C ALA A 393 41.59 -40.83 8.75
N ALA A 394 41.93 -39.57 9.03
CA ALA A 394 41.24 -38.43 8.44
C ALA A 394 41.49 -38.32 6.93
N SER A 395 40.41 -38.00 6.21
CA SER A 395 40.40 -37.77 4.77
C SER A 395 41.26 -36.57 4.39
N MET A 396 41.70 -36.53 3.12
CA MET A 396 42.46 -35.39 2.58
C MET A 396 41.71 -34.06 2.73
N ARG A 397 40.38 -34.08 2.62
CA ARG A 397 39.54 -32.89 2.79
C ARG A 397 39.59 -32.36 4.22
N GLU A 398 39.48 -33.22 5.23
CA GLU A 398 39.56 -32.83 6.64
C GLU A 398 40.95 -32.25 6.98
N ARG A 399 42.01 -32.78 6.36
CA ARG A 399 43.38 -32.24 6.51
C ARG A 399 43.51 -30.84 5.90
N ILE A 400 42.86 -30.58 4.76
CA ILE A 400 42.84 -29.24 4.13
C ILE A 400 42.03 -28.26 4.99
N GLU A 401 40.86 -28.66 5.48
CA GLU A 401 40.03 -27.83 6.36
C GLU A 401 40.77 -27.52 7.69
N PHE A 402 41.52 -28.49 8.21
CA PHE A 402 42.38 -28.31 9.40
C PHE A 402 43.50 -27.27 9.18
N LEU A 403 44.20 -27.32 8.04
CA LEU A 403 45.22 -26.32 7.71
C LEU A 403 44.62 -24.96 7.37
N ASN A 404 43.41 -24.92 6.81
CA ASN A 404 42.69 -23.69 6.53
C ASN A 404 42.28 -22.96 7.83
N GLU A 405 41.86 -23.70 8.85
CA GLU A 405 41.62 -23.13 10.20
C GLU A 405 42.88 -22.43 10.73
N ALA A 406 44.05 -23.07 10.60
CA ALA A 406 45.32 -22.46 10.98
C ALA A 406 45.67 -21.23 10.13
N SER A 407 45.37 -21.26 8.82
CA SER A 407 45.61 -20.12 7.93
C SER A 407 44.81 -18.89 8.34
N VAL A 408 43.54 -19.06 8.74
CA VAL A 408 42.70 -17.98 9.26
C VAL A 408 43.29 -17.39 10.54
N MET A 409 43.87 -18.22 11.41
CA MET A 409 44.48 -17.76 12.67
C MET A 409 45.72 -16.89 12.46
N LYS A 410 46.45 -17.02 11.34
CA LYS A 410 47.63 -16.21 11.04
C LYS A 410 47.33 -14.72 10.92
N GLU A 411 46.11 -14.37 10.50
CA GLU A 411 45.69 -12.98 10.30
C GLU A 411 45.40 -12.26 11.62
N PHE A 412 45.30 -12.99 12.74
CA PHE A 412 44.97 -12.44 14.05
C PHE A 412 46.22 -12.33 14.94
N ASN A 413 46.61 -11.10 15.27
CA ASN A 413 47.58 -10.81 16.32
C ASN A 413 46.95 -9.85 17.35
N CYS A 414 46.15 -10.38 18.27
CA CYS A 414 45.49 -9.61 19.32
C CYS A 414 45.48 -10.37 20.65
N HIS A 415 45.28 -9.65 21.75
CA HIS A 415 45.37 -10.22 23.10
C HIS A 415 44.17 -11.10 23.50
N HIS A 416 43.04 -10.96 22.81
CA HIS A 416 41.77 -11.60 23.18
C HIS A 416 41.44 -12.86 22.37
N VAL A 417 42.31 -13.26 21.43
CA VAL A 417 42.16 -14.46 20.61
C VAL A 417 43.39 -15.35 20.85
N VAL A 418 43.18 -16.66 20.94
CA VAL A 418 44.27 -17.61 21.12
C VAL A 418 45.26 -17.49 19.96
N ARG A 419 46.51 -17.22 20.29
CA ARG A 419 47.55 -16.95 19.30
C ARG A 419 48.06 -18.25 18.67
N LEU A 420 48.14 -18.26 17.34
CA LEU A 420 48.90 -19.26 16.60
C LEU A 420 50.40 -19.00 16.82
N LEU A 421 51.18 -20.05 17.08
CA LEU A 421 52.64 -19.97 17.27
C LEU A 421 53.40 -20.65 16.14
N GLY A 422 52.76 -21.56 15.41
CA GLY A 422 53.36 -22.20 14.24
C GLY A 422 52.52 -23.35 13.70
N VAL A 423 52.90 -23.82 12.52
CA VAL A 423 52.27 -24.96 11.83
C VAL A 423 53.38 -25.94 11.46
N VAL A 424 53.09 -27.24 11.58
CA VAL A 424 53.95 -28.31 11.08
C VAL A 424 53.19 -29.03 9.97
N SER A 425 53.42 -28.60 8.75
CA SER A 425 52.79 -29.18 7.56
C SER A 425 53.57 -30.40 7.05
N GLN A 426 54.86 -30.49 7.38
CA GLN A 426 55.73 -31.59 6.99
C GLN A 426 55.69 -32.78 7.96
N GLY A 427 55.50 -33.98 7.40
CA GLY A 427 55.34 -35.24 8.15
C GLY A 427 53.91 -35.45 8.66
N GLN A 428 53.61 -36.70 9.05
CA GLN A 428 52.31 -37.07 9.60
C GLN A 428 52.44 -37.41 11.10
N PRO A 429 51.45 -37.06 11.93
CA PRO A 429 50.28 -36.22 11.62
C PRO A 429 50.65 -34.73 11.55
N THR A 430 49.94 -33.93 10.76
CA THR A 430 50.10 -32.46 10.70
C THR A 430 49.75 -31.81 12.03
N LEU A 431 50.51 -30.79 12.46
CA LEU A 431 50.37 -30.17 13.77
C LEU A 431 50.06 -28.67 13.63
N VAL A 432 49.18 -28.16 14.49
CA VAL A 432 48.93 -26.72 14.66
C VAL A 432 49.29 -26.34 16.09
N ILE A 433 50.23 -25.41 16.24
CA ILE A 433 50.84 -25.03 17.52
C ILE A 433 50.22 -23.72 17.97
N MET A 434 49.63 -23.71 19.16
CA MET A 434 48.91 -22.58 19.73
C MET A 434 49.39 -22.25 21.14
N GLU A 435 49.09 -21.05 21.60
CA GLU A 435 49.29 -20.65 22.99
C GLU A 435 48.52 -21.56 23.97
N LEU A 436 49.18 -21.98 25.05
CA LEU A 436 48.60 -22.87 26.04
C LEU A 436 47.71 -22.11 27.03
N MET A 437 46.40 -22.41 27.01
CA MET A 437 45.44 -21.85 27.97
C MET A 437 45.30 -22.75 29.20
N THR A 438 46.05 -22.45 30.27
CA THR A 438 46.17 -23.32 31.46
C THR A 438 44.91 -23.43 32.33
N ARG A 439 43.95 -22.51 32.20
CA ARG A 439 42.73 -22.47 33.02
C ARG A 439 41.51 -23.19 32.40
N GLY A 440 41.68 -23.80 31.24
CA GLY A 440 40.61 -24.51 30.54
C GLY A 440 39.49 -23.59 30.06
N ASP A 441 38.33 -24.17 29.77
CA ASP A 441 37.16 -23.42 29.29
C ASP A 441 36.38 -22.75 30.44
N LEU A 442 35.66 -21.68 30.10
CA LEU A 442 34.90 -20.88 31.07
C LEU A 442 33.85 -21.72 31.82
N LYS A 443 33.22 -22.70 31.18
CA LYS A 443 32.17 -23.52 31.79
C LYS A 443 32.76 -24.44 32.86
N SER A 444 33.90 -25.07 32.59
CA SER A 444 34.62 -25.87 33.59
C SER A 444 35.14 -25.01 34.73
N TYR A 445 35.67 -23.81 34.43
CA TYR A 445 36.13 -22.87 35.45
C TYR A 445 34.99 -22.41 36.38
N LEU A 446 33.85 -21.99 35.83
CA LEU A 446 32.68 -21.59 36.61
C LEU A 446 32.10 -22.74 37.46
N ARG A 447 32.15 -23.98 36.95
CA ARG A 447 31.73 -25.16 37.72
C ARG A 447 32.65 -25.44 38.90
N SER A 448 33.96 -25.21 38.75
CA SER A 448 34.94 -25.40 39.82
C SER A 448 34.81 -24.38 40.96
N LEU A 449 34.23 -23.20 40.69
CA LEU A 449 34.01 -22.14 41.68
C LEU A 449 32.69 -22.30 42.46
N ARG A 450 31.87 -23.31 42.15
CA ARG A 450 30.65 -23.58 42.89
C ARG A 450 31.02 -24.19 44.25
N PRO A 451 30.65 -23.58 45.41
CA PRO A 451 30.87 -24.20 46.70
C PRO A 451 30.12 -25.54 46.76
N GLU A 452 30.80 -26.59 47.25
CA GLU A 452 30.22 -27.93 47.41
C GLU A 452 29.09 -27.91 48.44
N ILE A 453 27.87 -27.65 47.96
CA ILE A 453 26.64 -27.94 48.69
C ILE A 453 26.03 -29.17 48.02
N GLU A 454 26.32 -30.30 48.67
CA GLU A 454 25.56 -31.55 48.71
C GLU A 454 25.36 -32.32 47.40
N ASN A 455 26.19 -33.36 47.29
CA ASN A 455 25.91 -34.66 46.68
C ASN A 455 24.41 -34.96 46.47
N ASN A 456 24.02 -35.12 45.20
CA ASN A 456 23.00 -36.10 44.84
C ASN A 456 23.36 -36.73 43.50
N PRO A 457 23.41 -38.07 43.38
CA PRO A 457 23.82 -38.73 42.16
C PRO A 457 22.63 -38.85 41.19
N VAL A 458 22.97 -38.86 39.90
CA VAL A 458 22.19 -39.35 38.75
C VAL A 458 21.11 -38.42 38.17
N ALA A 459 21.41 -37.81 37.02
CA ALA A 459 21.00 -38.36 35.73
C ALA A 459 21.49 -37.46 34.58
N SER A 460 22.37 -38.00 33.74
CA SER A 460 22.73 -37.48 32.42
C SER A 460 21.57 -37.70 31.43
N PRO A 461 21.22 -36.74 30.55
CA PRO A 461 20.31 -37.03 29.45
C PRO A 461 21.05 -37.81 28.36
N SER A 462 20.48 -38.95 27.99
CA SER A 462 20.91 -39.77 26.86
C SER A 462 20.60 -39.07 25.54
N THR A 463 21.62 -38.88 24.73
CA THR A 463 21.53 -38.68 23.28
C THR A 463 21.13 -39.98 22.59
N SER A 464 20.14 -39.92 21.71
CA SER A 464 19.94 -40.81 20.56
C SER A 464 19.38 -39.98 19.43
#